data_AF-A0A7S3FRM6-F1
#
_entry.id   AF-A0A7S3FRM6-F1
#
_cell.length_a   1.000
_cell.length_b   1.000
_cell.length_c   1.000
_cell.angle_alpha   90.00
_cell.angle_beta   90.00
_cell.angle_gamma   90.00
#
_symmetry.space_group_name_H-M   'P 1'
#
loop_
_entity.id
_entity.type
_entity.pdbx_description
1 polymer ?
#
loop_
_entity_poly.entity_id
_entity_poly.type
_entity_poly.pdbx_seq_one_letter_code
_entity_poly.pdbx_strand_id
1 'polypeptide(L)'
;FLGTFDPDGRRTKVFPVFRNDEEGGEAFECGEGHGPRKEFFDLCAADLGRVQGATDPGADAPLFSHSRSMGKFWFNLGLMKSERNKERYTFVGWLLAQSIFNRTKLALDLSEAVFQTLVLDPQQYDPSIAYLRGVDPEAARSLENVHNLPQGDFESMLQLEGYPRGTAREEFVRQGVRAVLVGAVSWQSEALAQGFHSVLDRESSAAYFGCARKLREAVCGEPAEERLSSKRVSLRDVFVVQCDEELRDSWPDLDDALWQVLDAWPLPKKLDFAKFVTGTDRLPLPKTEMIKVELPFFAFSDHDHARLLGTLPQAHTCENLLELPNYWESLLHVRGQGAGGGARQDLLAELRRTLDDRLSFAVANCDTYALDTISHHAGEGAVGA
;
A
#
# COMPACT_ATOMS: atom_id res chain seq x y z
N PHE A 1 3.92 21.41 9.98
CA PHE A 1 2.77 21.00 9.15
C PHE A 1 1.61 21.97 9.37
N LEU A 2 1.49 22.98 8.52
CA LEU A 2 0.33 23.86 8.52
C LEU A 2 -0.78 23.14 7.76
N GLY A 3 -1.72 22.52 8.48
CA GLY A 3 -2.98 22.15 7.85
C GLY A 3 -3.65 23.44 7.39
N THR A 4 -3.79 23.63 6.09
CA THR A 4 -4.55 24.76 5.56
C THR A 4 -6.02 24.53 5.95
N PHE A 5 -6.57 25.46 6.71
CA PHE A 5 -8.00 25.56 6.91
C PHE A 5 -8.52 26.48 5.81
N ASP A 6 -9.66 26.15 5.20
CA ASP A 6 -10.37 27.17 4.43
C ASP A 6 -10.87 28.29 5.39
N PRO A 7 -11.32 29.43 4.87
CA PRO A 7 -11.83 30.53 5.69
C PRO A 7 -12.98 30.13 6.64
N ASP A 8 -13.64 29.00 6.36
CA ASP A 8 -14.77 28.46 7.12
C ASP A 8 -14.35 27.38 8.14
N GLY A 9 -13.04 27.12 8.30
CA GLY A 9 -12.50 26.16 9.26
C GLY A 9 -12.57 24.69 8.81
N ARG A 10 -12.84 24.41 7.53
CA ARG A 10 -12.83 23.05 6.99
C ARG A 10 -11.41 22.63 6.65
N ARG A 11 -11.06 21.38 7.00
CA ARG A 11 -9.73 20.82 6.75
C ARG A 11 -9.55 20.62 5.25
N THR A 12 -8.63 21.35 4.62
CA THR A 12 -8.38 21.24 3.17
C THR A 12 -7.46 20.07 2.82
N LYS A 13 -7.38 19.76 1.52
CA LYS A 13 -6.47 18.76 0.94
C LYS A 13 -5.04 19.05 1.38
N VAL A 14 -4.33 18.03 1.87
CA VAL A 14 -2.89 18.16 2.12
C VAL A 14 -2.18 18.23 0.79
N PHE A 15 -1.55 19.35 0.50
CA PHE A 15 -0.48 19.42 -0.46
C PHE A 15 0.80 19.56 0.35
N PRO A 16 1.38 18.45 0.83
CA PRO A 16 2.62 18.55 1.57
C PRO A 16 3.68 19.06 0.58
N VAL A 17 4.21 20.25 0.86
CA VAL A 17 5.27 20.87 0.08
C VAL A 17 6.57 20.49 0.76
N PHE A 18 7.43 19.79 0.03
CA PHE A 18 8.74 19.39 0.50
C PHE A 18 9.77 20.30 -0.17
N ARG A 19 10.67 20.84 0.65
CA ARG A 19 11.74 21.72 0.21
C ARG A 19 13.03 20.92 0.30
N ASN A 20 13.71 20.79 -0.82
CA ASN A 20 15.09 20.31 -0.81
C ASN A 20 16.01 21.50 -0.48
N ASP A 21 16.86 21.36 0.54
CA ASP A 21 17.83 22.40 0.92
C ASP A 21 19.18 22.21 0.20
N GLU A 22 19.33 21.14 -0.58
CA GLU A 22 20.51 20.90 -1.41
C GLU A 22 20.30 21.49 -2.81
N GLU A 23 21.23 22.35 -3.23
CA GLU A 23 21.31 23.04 -4.52
C GLU A 23 20.36 24.24 -4.77
N GLY A 24 20.55 25.35 -4.05
CA GLY A 24 20.53 26.72 -4.61
C GLY A 24 19.32 27.22 -5.44
N GLY A 25 18.24 26.46 -5.54
CA GLY A 25 17.08 26.69 -6.39
C GLY A 25 15.83 26.10 -5.76
N GLU A 26 14.72 26.81 -5.87
CA GLU A 26 13.42 26.37 -5.34
C GLU A 26 12.84 25.23 -6.22
N ALA A 27 13.39 24.02 -6.09
CA ALA A 27 12.79 22.84 -6.69
C ALA A 27 11.59 22.40 -5.82
N PHE A 28 10.38 22.71 -6.28
CA PHE A 28 9.13 22.22 -5.71
C PHE A 28 8.78 20.89 -6.38
N GLU A 29 8.83 19.79 -5.64
CA GLU A 29 8.37 18.51 -6.20
C GLU A 29 6.84 18.51 -6.31
N CYS A 30 6.36 18.65 -7.56
CA CYS A 30 4.95 18.78 -7.90
C CYS A 30 4.46 17.48 -8.57
N GLY A 31 3.91 16.55 -7.79
CA GLY A 31 3.24 15.36 -8.33
C GLY A 31 2.14 14.85 -7.39
N GLU A 32 0.97 14.52 -7.92
CA GLU A 32 -0.02 13.72 -7.18
C GLU A 32 0.47 12.27 -7.13
N GLY A 33 0.51 11.64 -5.95
CA GLY A 33 0.86 10.23 -5.80
C GLY A 33 2.36 9.87 -5.86
N HIS A 34 3.27 10.85 -5.86
CA HIS A 34 4.72 10.61 -6.01
C HIS A 34 5.54 11.19 -4.84
N GLY A 35 6.76 10.66 -4.70
CA GLY A 35 7.84 11.22 -3.93
C GLY A 35 7.59 11.25 -2.42
N PRO A 36 7.94 12.36 -1.76
CA PRO A 36 7.76 12.57 -0.33
C PRO A 36 6.31 12.48 0.16
N ARG A 37 5.32 12.67 -0.73
CA ARG A 37 3.91 12.47 -0.38
C ARG A 37 3.63 11.00 -0.09
N LYS A 38 4.12 10.11 -0.95
CA LYS A 38 3.98 8.66 -0.76
C LYS A 38 4.68 8.22 0.52
N GLU A 39 5.92 8.69 0.71
CA GLU A 39 6.69 8.48 1.93
C GLU A 39 5.94 8.94 3.19
N PHE A 40 5.29 10.11 3.17
CA PHE A 40 4.50 10.59 4.30
C PHE A 40 3.36 9.61 4.68
N PHE A 41 2.60 9.11 3.70
CA PHE A 41 1.53 8.14 3.98
C PHE A 41 2.10 6.80 4.46
N ASP A 42 3.23 6.35 3.92
CA ASP A 42 3.90 5.13 4.34
C ASP A 42 4.44 5.23 5.77
N LEU A 43 5.06 6.35 6.14
CA LEU A 43 5.51 6.62 7.50
C LEU A 43 4.34 6.66 8.49
N CYS A 44 3.22 7.28 8.10
CA CYS A 44 2.01 7.27 8.92
C CYS A 44 1.44 5.85 9.06
N ALA A 45 1.38 5.07 7.97
CA ALA A 45 0.92 3.69 8.00
C ALA A 45 1.80 2.81 8.89
N ALA A 46 3.12 2.97 8.79
CA ALA A 46 4.09 2.28 9.62
C ALA A 46 3.89 2.62 11.10
N ASP A 47 3.72 3.89 11.46
CA ASP A 47 3.47 4.29 12.85
C ASP A 47 2.16 3.72 13.40
N LEU A 48 1.09 3.71 12.60
CA LEU A 48 -0.20 3.10 12.97
C LEU A 48 -0.15 1.58 13.11
N GLY A 49 0.73 0.93 12.34
CA GLY A 49 0.92 -0.52 12.34
C GLY A 49 1.88 -1.03 13.43
N ARG A 50 2.57 -0.14 14.16
CA ARG A 50 3.52 -0.53 15.21
C ARG A 50 2.81 -1.30 16.34
N VAL A 51 3.32 -2.50 16.63
CA VAL A 51 2.97 -3.26 17.83
C VAL A 51 3.75 -2.64 19.01
N GLN A 52 3.27 -1.54 19.57
CA GLN A 52 3.89 -0.94 20.76
C GLN A 52 3.46 -1.67 22.02
N GLY A 53 4.41 -2.43 22.56
CA GLY A 53 4.33 -3.06 23.88
C GLY A 53 5.70 -3.62 24.26
N ALA A 54 6.62 -2.76 24.74
CA ALA A 54 7.65 -3.10 25.74
C ALA A 54 8.74 -2.03 25.94
N THR A 55 9.04 -1.16 24.97
CA THR A 55 10.38 -0.49 24.95
C THR A 55 10.41 1.01 25.27
N ASP A 56 9.28 1.72 25.30
CA ASP A 56 9.27 3.15 25.62
C ASP A 56 8.15 3.51 26.61
N PRO A 57 8.47 3.79 27.89
CA PRO A 57 7.48 4.11 28.93
C PRO A 57 6.66 5.39 28.69
N GLY A 58 7.00 6.20 27.68
CA GLY A 58 6.31 7.44 27.34
C GLY A 58 5.43 7.40 26.09
N ALA A 59 5.41 6.30 25.35
CA ALA A 59 4.71 6.21 24.07
C ALA A 59 3.19 5.98 24.24
N ASP A 60 2.39 6.62 23.38
CA ASP A 60 0.94 6.42 23.36
C ASP A 60 0.59 4.98 22.92
N ALA A 61 -0.41 4.37 23.56
CA ALA A 61 -0.91 3.06 23.14
C ALA A 61 -1.40 3.07 21.66
N PRO A 62 -1.26 1.94 20.94
CA PRO A 62 -1.64 1.85 19.54
C PRO A 62 -3.15 2.02 19.36
N LEU A 63 -3.55 2.71 18.28
CA LEU A 63 -4.97 2.90 17.94
C LEU A 63 -5.58 1.62 17.39
N PHE A 64 -4.84 0.88 16.58
CA PHE A 64 -5.29 -0.38 15.99
C PHE A 64 -4.50 -1.55 16.54
N SER A 65 -5.13 -2.72 16.59
CA SER A 65 -4.52 -3.98 16.98
C SER A 65 -4.68 -4.99 15.85
N HIS A 66 -3.60 -5.71 15.55
CA HIS A 66 -3.63 -6.75 14.53
C HIS A 66 -4.38 -7.98 15.05
N SER A 67 -5.52 -8.31 14.44
CA SER A 67 -6.26 -9.54 14.70
C SER A 67 -5.63 -10.69 13.92
N ARG A 68 -5.06 -11.66 14.63
CA ARG A 68 -4.45 -12.84 14.02
C ARG A 68 -5.46 -13.71 13.27
N SER A 69 -6.70 -13.77 13.74
CA SER A 69 -7.76 -14.57 13.11
C SER A 69 -8.25 -13.95 11.80
N MET A 70 -8.19 -12.63 11.65
CA MET A 70 -8.49 -11.95 10.38
C MET A 70 -7.28 -11.75 9.47
N GLY A 71 -6.07 -11.71 10.05
CA GLY A 71 -4.89 -11.18 9.36
C GLY A 71 -5.00 -9.67 9.07
N LYS A 72 -5.80 -8.92 9.84
CA LYS A 72 -6.12 -7.50 9.58
C LYS A 72 -6.09 -6.68 10.87
N PHE A 73 -5.88 -5.38 10.72
CA PHE A 73 -5.95 -4.41 11.80
C PHE A 73 -7.40 -4.03 12.13
N TRP A 74 -7.71 -4.00 13.43
CA TRP A 74 -8.99 -3.59 13.99
C TRP A 74 -8.79 -2.57 15.11
N PHE A 75 -9.84 -1.91 15.58
CA PHE A 75 -9.76 -1.00 16.72
C PHE A 75 -9.15 -1.70 17.95
N ASN A 76 -8.27 -1.00 18.66
CA ASN A 76 -7.75 -1.47 19.93
C ASN A 76 -8.82 -1.35 21.03
N LEU A 77 -9.41 -2.48 21.43
CA LEU A 77 -10.43 -2.54 22.48
C LEU A 77 -9.88 -2.22 23.88
N GLY A 78 -8.58 -2.38 24.10
CA GLY A 78 -7.91 -2.03 25.36
C GLY A 78 -7.55 -0.54 25.46
N LEU A 79 -7.77 0.24 24.40
CA LEU A 79 -7.43 1.66 24.41
C LEU A 79 -8.46 2.45 25.23
N MET A 80 -7.98 3.18 26.23
CA MET A 80 -8.84 4.02 27.07
C MET A 80 -9.33 5.25 26.31
N LYS A 81 -10.61 5.60 26.49
CA LYS A 81 -11.19 6.82 25.94
C LYS A 81 -10.57 8.05 26.61
N SER A 82 -9.97 8.92 25.80
CA SER A 82 -9.43 10.22 26.21
C SER A 82 -9.58 11.22 25.06
N GLU A 83 -9.54 12.52 25.33
CA GLU A 83 -9.59 13.53 24.26
C GLU A 83 -8.40 13.38 23.30
N ARG A 84 -7.19 13.15 23.82
CA ARG A 84 -6.00 12.86 23.01
C ARG A 84 -6.23 11.67 22.06
N ASN A 85 -6.82 10.57 22.53
CA ASN A 85 -7.07 9.40 21.68
C ASN A 85 -8.18 9.66 20.66
N LYS A 86 -9.21 10.44 21.00
CA LYS A 86 -10.22 10.88 20.02
C LYS A 86 -9.58 11.73 18.93
N GLU A 87 -8.77 12.72 19.29
CA GLU A 87 -8.05 13.57 18.32
C GLU A 87 -7.16 12.74 17.39
N ARG A 88 -6.46 11.73 17.92
CA ARG A 88 -5.68 10.77 17.14
C ARG A 88 -6.55 10.00 16.15
N TYR A 89 -7.69 9.45 16.57
CA TYR A 89 -8.63 8.80 15.63
C TYR A 89 -9.19 9.76 14.59
N THR A 90 -9.54 10.99 14.97
CA THR A 90 -10.00 12.03 14.05
C THR A 90 -8.93 12.39 13.04
N PHE A 91 -7.67 12.45 13.45
CA PHE A 91 -6.56 12.61 12.51
C PHE A 91 -6.46 11.43 11.54
N VAL A 92 -6.51 10.18 12.03
CA VAL A 92 -6.47 9.00 11.17
C VAL A 92 -7.64 8.98 10.18
N GLY A 93 -8.87 9.27 10.64
CA GLY A 93 -10.02 9.33 9.75
C GLY A 93 -9.82 10.33 8.62
N TRP A 94 -9.32 11.51 8.95
CA TRP A 94 -8.95 12.52 7.95
C TRP A 94 -7.85 12.01 7.01
N LEU A 95 -6.81 11.35 7.53
CA LEU A 95 -5.72 10.76 6.74
C LEU A 95 -6.24 9.71 5.74
N LEU A 96 -7.15 8.83 6.17
CA LEU A 96 -7.78 7.82 5.32
C LEU A 96 -8.51 8.48 4.14
N ALA A 97 -9.27 9.55 4.38
CA ALA A 97 -9.93 10.27 3.29
C ALA A 97 -8.91 10.97 2.36
N GLN A 98 -7.86 11.56 2.93
CA GLN A 98 -6.80 12.22 2.16
C GLN A 98 -6.06 11.27 1.23
N SER A 99 -5.89 10.00 1.61
CA SER A 99 -5.23 8.98 0.79
C SER A 99 -5.87 8.88 -0.61
N ILE A 100 -7.21 8.91 -0.67
CA ILE A 100 -8.01 8.82 -1.89
C ILE A 100 -7.70 10.01 -2.81
N PHE A 101 -7.77 11.23 -2.29
CA PHE A 101 -7.59 12.46 -3.07
C PHE A 101 -6.12 12.75 -3.44
N ASN A 102 -5.19 12.12 -2.73
CA ASN A 102 -3.77 12.18 -3.02
C ASN A 102 -3.30 11.05 -3.93
N ARG A 103 -4.19 10.13 -4.31
CA ARG A 103 -3.88 8.93 -5.12
C ARG A 103 -2.76 8.09 -4.49
N THR A 104 -2.69 8.10 -3.17
CA THR A 104 -1.71 7.34 -2.40
C THR A 104 -2.44 6.31 -1.56
N LYS A 105 -1.91 5.09 -1.48
CA LYS A 105 -2.47 4.05 -0.62
C LYS A 105 -1.89 4.17 0.78
N LEU A 106 -2.70 3.90 1.79
CA LEU A 106 -2.21 3.70 3.15
C LEU A 106 -1.83 2.23 3.30
N ALA A 107 -0.53 1.93 3.46
CA ALA A 107 0.01 0.57 3.60
C ALA A 107 -0.34 -0.08 4.96
N LEU A 108 -1.61 -0.04 5.35
CA LEU A 108 -2.15 -0.59 6.60
C LEU A 108 -3.41 -1.40 6.27
N ASP A 109 -3.39 -2.72 6.52
CA ASP A 109 -4.52 -3.59 6.19
C ASP A 109 -5.64 -3.54 7.23
N LEU A 110 -6.42 -2.47 7.19
CA LEU A 110 -7.59 -2.30 8.06
C LEU A 110 -8.72 -3.26 7.65
N SER A 111 -9.42 -3.81 8.64
CA SER A 111 -10.58 -4.68 8.40
C SER A 111 -11.75 -3.91 7.77
N GLU A 112 -12.60 -4.61 7.02
CA GLU A 112 -13.75 -3.99 6.33
C GLU A 112 -14.71 -3.28 7.30
N ALA A 113 -14.90 -3.81 8.52
CA ALA A 113 -15.75 -3.19 9.52
C ALA A 113 -15.32 -1.77 9.91
N VAL A 114 -14.05 -1.38 9.71
CA VAL A 114 -13.59 -0.01 10.00
C VAL A 114 -14.22 0.95 9.01
N PHE A 115 -14.42 0.49 7.77
CA PHE A 115 -15.01 1.26 6.69
C PHE A 115 -16.53 1.18 6.66
N GLN A 116 -17.14 0.15 7.27
CA GLN A 116 -18.60 0.05 7.40
C GLN A 116 -19.17 1.27 8.13
N THR A 117 -18.52 1.74 9.19
CA THR A 117 -18.95 2.93 9.94
C THR A 117 -18.73 4.24 9.19
N LEU A 118 -17.95 4.23 8.10
CA LEU A 118 -17.71 5.38 7.23
C LEU A 118 -18.73 5.49 6.10
N VAL A 119 -19.23 4.35 5.60
CA VAL A 119 -20.20 4.28 4.50
C VAL A 119 -21.64 4.21 5.01
N LEU A 120 -21.89 3.47 6.10
CA LEU A 120 -23.21 3.24 6.67
C LEU A 120 -23.36 3.93 8.02
N ASP A 121 -24.57 4.42 8.30
CA ASP A 121 -24.93 4.78 9.66
C ASP A 121 -24.71 3.54 10.57
N PRO A 122 -24.06 3.67 11.74
CA PRO A 122 -23.87 2.57 12.67
C PRO A 122 -25.16 1.82 13.04
N GLN A 123 -26.32 2.48 12.99
CA GLN A 123 -27.63 1.85 13.21
C GLN A 123 -28.04 0.92 12.06
N GLN A 124 -27.59 1.20 10.84
CA GLN A 124 -27.89 0.42 9.64
C GLN A 124 -26.89 -0.73 9.42
N TYR A 125 -25.70 -0.64 10.01
CA TYR A 125 -24.70 -1.69 9.91
C TYR A 125 -25.08 -2.90 10.78
N ASP A 126 -25.48 -4.01 10.18
CA ASP A 126 -25.89 -5.25 10.86
C ASP A 126 -24.89 -6.39 10.59
N PRO A 127 -23.78 -6.46 11.36
CA PRO A 127 -22.76 -7.48 11.16
C PRO A 127 -23.24 -8.89 11.48
N SER A 128 -22.74 -9.86 10.71
CA SER A 128 -23.05 -11.28 10.94
C SER A 128 -22.13 -11.92 11.98
N ILE A 129 -22.61 -12.99 12.62
CA ILE A 129 -21.78 -13.82 13.51
C ILE A 129 -20.58 -14.44 12.78
N ALA A 130 -20.70 -14.68 11.47
CA ALA A 130 -19.57 -15.14 10.66
C ALA A 130 -18.45 -14.10 10.60
N TYR A 131 -18.79 -12.82 10.50
CA TYR A 131 -17.81 -11.74 10.56
C TYR A 131 -17.19 -11.64 11.96
N LEU A 132 -18.01 -11.71 13.02
CA LEU A 132 -17.49 -11.74 14.39
C LEU A 132 -16.52 -12.89 14.61
N ARG A 133 -16.80 -14.08 14.07
CA ARG A 133 -15.89 -15.25 14.18
C ARG A 133 -14.52 -14.98 13.56
N GLY A 134 -14.46 -14.15 12.52
CA GLY A 134 -13.19 -13.67 11.97
C GLY A 134 -12.48 -12.72 12.92
N VAL A 135 -13.20 -11.75 13.49
CA VAL A 135 -12.64 -10.68 14.35
C VAL A 135 -12.21 -11.19 15.73
N ASP A 136 -13.13 -11.86 16.41
CA ASP A 136 -13.03 -12.40 17.76
C ASP A 136 -13.73 -13.77 17.80
N PRO A 137 -13.00 -14.86 17.53
CA PRO A 137 -13.52 -16.21 17.57
C PRO A 137 -14.03 -16.63 18.95
N GLU A 138 -13.54 -16.02 20.04
CA GLU A 138 -13.95 -16.34 21.40
C GLU A 138 -15.29 -15.72 21.74
N ALA A 139 -15.49 -14.45 21.40
CA ALA A 139 -16.79 -13.79 21.49
C ALA A 139 -17.85 -14.50 20.63
N ALA A 140 -17.50 -14.89 19.39
CA ALA A 140 -18.42 -15.64 18.53
C ALA A 140 -18.84 -16.98 19.16
N ARG A 141 -17.88 -17.77 19.64
CA ARG A 141 -18.17 -19.05 20.33
C ARG A 141 -19.02 -18.86 21.57
N SER A 142 -18.80 -17.78 22.31
CA SER A 142 -19.60 -17.48 23.51
C SER A 142 -21.06 -17.23 23.16
N LEU A 143 -21.34 -16.45 22.10
CA LEU A 143 -22.71 -16.24 21.61
C LEU A 143 -23.34 -17.52 21.06
N GLU A 144 -22.58 -18.35 20.35
CA GLU A 144 -23.04 -19.66 19.84
C GLU A 144 -23.39 -20.62 20.99
N ASN A 145 -22.59 -20.64 22.06
CA ASN A 145 -22.86 -21.47 23.23
C ASN A 145 -24.17 -21.07 23.89
N VAL A 146 -24.43 -19.77 24.05
CA VAL A 146 -25.70 -19.26 24.59
C VAL A 146 -26.86 -19.59 23.65
N HIS A 147 -26.68 -19.43 22.34
CA HIS A 147 -27.66 -19.78 21.33
C HIS A 147 -28.08 -21.26 21.42
N ASN A 148 -27.18 -22.15 21.82
CA ASN A 148 -27.42 -23.59 21.93
C ASN A 148 -27.91 -24.06 23.31
N LEU A 149 -28.10 -23.15 24.29
CA LEU A 149 -28.60 -23.52 25.62
C LEU A 149 -30.03 -24.08 25.57
N PRO A 150 -30.40 -25.01 26.46
CA PRO A 150 -31.79 -25.41 26.66
C PRO A 150 -32.72 -24.20 26.89
N GLN A 151 -33.99 -24.30 26.49
CA GLN A 151 -34.92 -23.17 26.53
C GLN A 151 -35.06 -22.51 27.90
N GLY A 152 -35.14 -23.30 28.98
CA GLY A 152 -35.24 -22.77 30.34
C GLY A 152 -33.98 -22.02 30.80
N ASP A 153 -32.80 -22.53 30.44
CA ASP A 153 -31.51 -21.92 30.76
C ASP A 153 -31.30 -20.63 29.99
N PHE A 154 -31.67 -20.61 28.70
CA PHE A 154 -31.63 -19.42 27.86
C PHE A 154 -32.54 -18.30 28.41
N GLU A 155 -33.78 -18.63 28.80
CA GLU A 155 -34.71 -17.65 29.39
C GLU A 155 -34.20 -17.08 30.71
N SER A 156 -33.56 -17.92 31.53
CA SER A 156 -32.96 -17.51 32.81
C SER A 156 -31.75 -16.59 32.59
N MET A 157 -30.93 -16.89 31.58
CA MET A 157 -29.81 -16.04 31.17
C MET A 157 -30.28 -14.68 30.63
N LEU A 158 -31.29 -14.65 29.75
CA LEU A 158 -31.88 -13.41 29.26
C LEU A 158 -32.40 -12.52 30.39
N GLN A 159 -33.04 -13.10 31.41
CA GLN A 159 -33.50 -12.37 32.58
C GLN A 159 -32.34 -11.81 33.41
N LEU A 160 -31.26 -12.57 33.57
CA LEU A 160 -30.07 -12.15 34.30
C LEU A 160 -29.36 -10.98 33.62
N GLU A 161 -29.25 -11.02 32.28
CA GLU A 161 -28.63 -9.96 31.48
C GLU A 161 -29.56 -8.77 31.19
N GLY A 162 -30.82 -8.83 31.65
CA GLY A 162 -31.77 -7.72 31.52
C GLY A 162 -32.43 -7.59 30.14
N TYR A 163 -32.43 -8.65 29.33
CA TYR A 163 -33.11 -8.65 28.03
C TYR A 163 -34.65 -8.70 28.19
N PRO A 164 -35.40 -8.13 27.24
CA PRO A 164 -36.86 -8.25 27.22
C PRO A 164 -37.33 -9.71 27.21
N ARG A 165 -38.42 -10.01 27.93
CA ARG A 165 -39.05 -11.33 27.91
C ARG A 165 -39.49 -11.68 26.48
N GLY A 166 -39.17 -12.90 26.04
CA GLY A 166 -39.53 -13.38 24.69
C GLY A 166 -38.55 -12.97 23.58
N THR A 167 -37.37 -12.44 23.92
CA THR A 167 -36.31 -12.18 22.94
C THR A 167 -35.95 -13.49 22.21
N ALA A 168 -36.02 -13.48 20.88
CA ALA A 168 -35.64 -14.62 20.05
C ALA A 168 -34.13 -14.88 20.12
N ARG A 169 -33.70 -16.11 19.90
CA ARG A 169 -32.28 -16.49 19.97
C ARG A 169 -31.46 -15.78 18.88
N GLU A 170 -32.04 -15.62 17.70
CA GLU A 170 -31.47 -14.91 16.58
C GLU A 170 -31.26 -13.42 16.93
N GLU A 171 -32.23 -12.83 17.64
CA GLU A 171 -32.16 -11.45 18.09
C GLU A 171 -31.10 -11.26 19.17
N PHE A 172 -30.99 -12.19 20.13
CA PHE A 172 -29.91 -12.20 21.12
C PHE A 172 -28.54 -12.23 20.44
N VAL A 173 -28.33 -13.16 19.50
CA VAL A 173 -27.07 -13.26 18.76
C VAL A 173 -26.79 -11.98 17.99
N ARG A 174 -27.79 -11.43 17.29
CA ARG A 174 -27.65 -10.18 16.52
C ARG A 174 -27.25 -9.01 17.43
N GLN A 175 -27.88 -8.87 18.60
CA GLN A 175 -27.53 -7.83 19.57
C GLN A 175 -26.12 -8.03 20.16
N GLY A 176 -25.75 -9.26 20.49
CA GLY A 176 -24.39 -9.59 20.97
C GLY A 176 -23.30 -9.27 19.94
N VAL A 177 -23.53 -9.62 18.67
CA VAL A 177 -22.61 -9.30 17.58
C VAL A 177 -22.46 -7.79 17.41
N ARG A 178 -23.58 -7.04 17.45
CA ARG A 178 -23.56 -5.57 17.41
C ARG A 178 -22.85 -4.96 18.62
N ALA A 179 -23.02 -5.52 19.82
CA ALA A 179 -22.37 -5.03 21.02
C ALA A 179 -20.84 -5.06 20.90
N VAL A 180 -20.28 -6.11 20.29
CA VAL A 180 -18.83 -6.24 20.09
C VAL A 180 -18.34 -5.39 18.91
N LEU A 181 -18.99 -5.46 17.76
CA LEU A 181 -18.47 -4.86 16.52
C LEU A 181 -18.86 -3.39 16.32
N VAL A 182 -19.86 -2.90 17.03
CA VAL A 182 -20.35 -1.53 16.94
C VAL A 182 -20.28 -0.84 18.29
N GLY A 183 -20.86 -1.45 19.33
CA GLY A 183 -20.95 -0.85 20.67
C GLY A 183 -19.59 -0.62 21.32
N ALA A 184 -18.75 -1.66 21.41
CA ALA A 184 -17.45 -1.63 22.07
C ALA A 184 -16.43 -0.68 21.41
N VAL A 185 -16.66 -0.34 20.14
CA VAL A 185 -15.80 0.56 19.35
C VAL A 185 -16.46 1.90 19.03
N SER A 186 -17.64 2.18 19.61
CA SER A 186 -18.48 3.34 19.28
C SER A 186 -17.68 4.64 19.28
N TRP A 187 -17.03 5.00 20.39
CA TRP A 187 -16.30 6.26 20.48
C TRP A 187 -15.08 6.33 19.55
N GLN A 188 -14.39 5.21 19.30
CA GLN A 188 -13.28 5.16 18.34
C GLN A 188 -13.78 5.39 16.93
N SER A 189 -14.85 4.68 16.55
CA SER A 189 -15.45 4.74 15.22
C SER A 189 -16.09 6.09 14.93
N GLU A 190 -16.73 6.72 15.93
CA GLU A 190 -17.27 8.08 15.84
C GLU A 190 -16.16 9.11 15.62
N ALA A 191 -15.08 9.05 16.41
CA ALA A 191 -13.94 9.97 16.27
C ALA A 191 -13.25 9.82 14.90
N LEU A 192 -13.07 8.57 14.44
CA LEU A 192 -12.56 8.26 13.11
C LEU A 192 -13.48 8.80 12.01
N ALA A 193 -14.78 8.53 12.10
CA ALA A 193 -15.78 9.01 11.15
C ALA A 193 -15.80 10.55 11.08
N GLN A 194 -15.73 11.24 12.21
CA GLN A 194 -15.64 12.71 12.27
C GLN A 194 -14.45 13.24 11.46
N GLY A 195 -13.30 12.56 11.54
CA GLY A 195 -12.11 12.88 10.75
C GLY A 195 -12.34 12.67 9.26
N PHE A 196 -12.84 11.50 8.90
CA PHE A 196 -13.04 11.10 7.50
C PHE A 196 -14.09 11.98 6.80
N HIS A 197 -15.24 12.17 7.45
CA HIS A 197 -16.36 12.97 6.95
C HIS A 197 -16.09 14.47 6.94
N SER A 198 -14.97 14.93 7.52
CA SER A 198 -14.50 16.31 7.32
C SER A 198 -13.96 16.56 5.90
N VAL A 199 -13.67 15.50 5.15
CA VAL A 199 -13.13 15.55 3.77
C VAL A 199 -14.10 14.93 2.76
N LEU A 200 -14.64 13.75 3.06
CA LEU A 200 -15.61 13.04 2.22
C LEU A 200 -16.78 12.61 3.07
N ASP A 201 -17.94 13.25 2.91
CA ASP A 201 -19.13 12.96 3.70
C ASP A 201 -19.68 11.54 3.44
N ARG A 202 -20.59 11.10 4.32
CA ARG A 202 -21.16 9.75 4.28
C ARG A 202 -21.99 9.48 3.02
N GLU A 203 -22.77 10.45 2.56
CA GLU A 203 -23.62 10.31 1.37
C GLU A 203 -22.75 10.14 0.12
N SER A 204 -21.74 10.99 -0.03
CA SER A 204 -20.73 10.87 -1.09
C SER A 204 -19.97 9.55 -1.00
N SER A 205 -19.57 9.12 0.19
CA SER A 205 -18.89 7.83 0.41
C SER A 205 -19.74 6.65 -0.06
N ALA A 206 -21.04 6.65 0.28
CA ALA A 206 -21.98 5.63 -0.17
C ALA A 206 -22.21 5.70 -1.70
N ALA A 207 -22.33 6.88 -2.27
CA ALA A 207 -22.57 7.06 -3.70
C ALA A 207 -21.38 6.61 -4.57
N TYR A 208 -20.14 6.99 -4.20
CA TYR A 208 -18.95 6.68 -5.01
C TYR A 208 -18.47 5.23 -4.84
N PHE A 209 -18.49 4.70 -3.61
CA PHE A 209 -17.92 3.37 -3.34
C PHE A 209 -18.99 2.28 -3.29
N GLY A 210 -20.24 2.58 -2.93
CA GLY A 210 -21.33 1.62 -2.84
C GLY A 210 -21.24 0.62 -1.67
N CYS A 211 -20.05 0.31 -1.16
CA CYS A 211 -19.86 -0.52 0.03
C CYS A 211 -18.50 -0.31 0.70
N ALA A 212 -18.39 -0.76 1.95
CA ALA A 212 -17.16 -0.69 2.76
C ALA A 212 -15.97 -1.38 2.11
N ARG A 213 -16.18 -2.54 1.44
CA ARG A 213 -15.11 -3.27 0.74
C ARG A 213 -14.42 -2.41 -0.32
N LYS A 214 -15.18 -1.74 -1.18
CA LYS A 214 -14.64 -0.87 -2.24
C LYS A 214 -13.94 0.36 -1.67
N LEU A 215 -14.47 0.93 -0.59
CA LEU A 215 -13.79 2.04 0.11
C LEU A 215 -12.46 1.58 0.72
N ARG A 216 -12.42 0.40 1.34
CA ARG A 216 -11.19 -0.23 1.85
C ARG A 216 -10.16 -0.40 0.74
N GLU A 217 -10.54 -0.93 -0.41
CA GLU A 217 -9.64 -1.11 -1.58
C GLU A 217 -9.12 0.24 -2.11
N ALA A 218 -9.96 1.29 -2.07
CA ALA A 218 -9.56 2.63 -2.47
C ALA A 218 -8.49 3.22 -1.52
N VAL A 219 -8.60 2.95 -0.21
CA VAL A 219 -7.70 3.49 0.83
C VAL A 219 -6.47 2.61 1.05
N CYS A 220 -6.67 1.32 1.31
CA CYS A 220 -5.63 0.36 1.72
C CYS A 220 -5.00 -0.40 0.54
N GLY A 221 -5.56 -0.26 -0.67
CA GLY A 221 -5.19 -1.12 -1.80
C GLY A 221 -5.78 -2.53 -1.70
N GLU A 222 -5.55 -3.32 -2.75
CA GLU A 222 -5.89 -4.74 -2.80
C GLU A 222 -4.61 -5.55 -2.59
N PRO A 223 -4.62 -6.63 -1.78
CA PRO A 223 -3.49 -7.55 -1.71
C PRO A 223 -3.18 -8.03 -3.13
N ALA A 224 -1.92 -7.85 -3.52
CA ALA A 224 -1.51 -8.03 -4.90
C ALA A 224 -1.73 -9.48 -5.40
N GLU A 225 -1.63 -10.44 -4.49
CA GLU A 225 -1.92 -11.87 -4.73
C GLU A 225 -3.38 -12.13 -5.09
N GLU A 226 -4.35 -11.56 -4.36
CA GLU A 226 -5.79 -11.79 -4.60
C GLU A 226 -6.19 -11.28 -5.99
N ARG A 227 -5.69 -10.10 -6.38
CA ARG A 227 -6.00 -9.50 -7.69
C ARG A 227 -5.36 -10.23 -8.86
N LEU A 228 -4.13 -10.71 -8.68
CA LEU A 228 -3.36 -11.31 -9.77
C LEU A 228 -3.52 -12.84 -9.87
N SER A 229 -4.11 -13.50 -8.87
CA SER A 229 -4.34 -14.96 -8.87
C SER A 229 -5.31 -15.44 -9.96
N SER A 230 -6.14 -14.56 -10.53
CA SER A 230 -7.28 -14.95 -11.37
C SER A 230 -7.01 -14.92 -12.90
N LYS A 231 -5.92 -14.32 -13.38
CA LYS A 231 -5.56 -14.26 -14.82
C LYS A 231 -4.04 -14.25 -15.03
N ARG A 232 -3.56 -14.63 -16.23
CA ARG A 232 -2.19 -14.30 -16.68
C ARG A 232 -2.09 -12.77 -16.81
N VAL A 233 -1.90 -12.06 -15.72
CA VAL A 233 -1.89 -10.60 -15.70
C VAL A 233 -0.52 -10.09 -16.13
N SER A 234 -0.52 -9.12 -17.05
CA SER A 234 0.66 -8.32 -17.38
C SER A 234 0.76 -7.14 -16.41
N LEU A 235 1.97 -6.73 -16.04
CA LEU A 235 2.18 -5.47 -15.31
C LEU A 235 1.64 -4.27 -16.11
N ARG A 236 1.62 -4.39 -17.44
CA ARG A 236 1.01 -3.42 -18.35
C ARG A 236 -0.52 -3.40 -18.29
N ASP A 237 -1.20 -4.34 -17.63
CA ASP A 237 -2.63 -4.22 -17.35
C ASP A 237 -2.89 -3.43 -16.05
N VAL A 238 -1.92 -3.47 -15.13
CA VAL A 238 -2.01 -2.85 -13.81
C VAL A 238 -1.55 -1.40 -13.85
N PHE A 239 -0.41 -1.11 -14.45
CA PHE A 239 0.19 0.23 -14.48
C PHE A 239 -0.01 0.90 -15.84
N VAL A 240 -0.05 2.23 -15.84
CA VAL A 240 0.28 3.00 -17.04
C VAL A 240 1.81 2.94 -17.19
N VAL A 241 2.31 2.57 -18.37
CA VAL A 241 3.75 2.51 -18.62
C VAL A 241 4.12 3.67 -19.52
N GLN A 242 5.07 4.48 -19.08
CA GLN A 242 5.70 5.51 -19.86
C GLN A 242 7.17 5.15 -20.07
N CYS A 243 7.56 4.90 -21.31
CA CYS A 243 8.95 4.69 -21.67
C CYS A 243 9.53 5.99 -22.24
N ASP A 244 10.82 6.19 -22.04
CA ASP A 244 11.63 7.16 -22.76
C ASP A 244 11.33 7.10 -24.28
N GLU A 245 11.33 8.26 -24.95
CA GLU A 245 11.20 8.34 -26.40
C GLU A 245 12.33 7.58 -27.08
N GLU A 246 13.56 7.65 -26.54
CA GLU A 246 14.70 6.92 -27.09
C GLU A 246 14.50 5.40 -27.01
N LEU A 247 13.97 4.89 -25.89
CA LEU A 247 13.69 3.46 -25.73
C LEU A 247 12.67 2.97 -26.78
N ARG A 248 11.62 3.75 -27.05
CA ARG A 248 10.57 3.36 -28.00
C ARG A 248 10.99 3.51 -29.45
N ASP A 249 11.67 4.61 -29.79
CA ASP A 249 11.93 4.97 -31.17
C ASP A 249 13.27 4.41 -31.67
N SER A 250 14.30 4.43 -30.83
CA SER A 250 15.66 3.99 -31.18
C SER A 250 15.92 2.53 -30.80
N TRP A 251 15.29 2.02 -29.74
CA TRP A 251 15.60 0.71 -29.17
C TRP A 251 14.40 -0.23 -28.97
N PRO A 252 13.55 -0.45 -29.99
CA PRO A 252 12.32 -1.26 -29.86
C PRO A 252 12.59 -2.72 -29.47
N ASP A 253 13.72 -3.30 -29.88
CA ASP A 253 14.12 -4.66 -29.46
C ASP A 253 14.37 -4.77 -27.94
N LEU A 254 14.86 -3.68 -27.32
CA LEU A 254 15.07 -3.61 -25.87
C LEU A 254 13.73 -3.51 -25.13
N ASP A 255 12.83 -2.65 -25.58
CA ASP A 255 11.48 -2.52 -25.01
C ASP A 255 10.71 -3.85 -25.11
N ASP A 256 10.69 -4.45 -26.29
CA ASP A 256 10.03 -5.74 -26.51
C ASP A 256 10.62 -6.85 -25.63
N ALA A 257 11.96 -6.92 -25.52
CA ALA A 257 12.62 -7.91 -24.70
C ALA A 257 12.35 -7.72 -23.20
N LEU A 258 12.34 -6.47 -22.72
CA LEU A 258 12.02 -6.14 -21.32
C LEU A 258 10.65 -6.71 -20.95
N TRP A 259 9.64 -6.40 -21.75
CA TRP A 259 8.30 -6.83 -21.41
C TRP A 259 8.05 -8.31 -21.67
N GLN A 260 8.71 -8.93 -22.66
CA GLN A 260 8.68 -10.39 -22.80
C GLN A 260 9.22 -11.10 -21.55
N VAL A 261 10.29 -10.58 -20.95
CA VAL A 261 10.87 -11.11 -19.71
C VAL A 261 9.89 -10.92 -18.55
N LEU A 262 9.40 -9.70 -18.33
CA LEU A 262 8.49 -9.40 -17.23
C LEU A 262 7.16 -10.14 -17.34
N ASP A 263 6.59 -10.26 -18.55
CA ASP A 263 5.33 -10.98 -18.77
C ASP A 263 5.47 -12.49 -18.54
N ALA A 264 6.66 -13.05 -18.78
CA ALA A 264 6.98 -14.46 -18.56
C ALA A 264 7.25 -14.80 -17.09
N TRP A 265 7.49 -13.82 -16.22
CA TRP A 265 7.75 -14.06 -14.80
C TRP A 265 6.54 -14.69 -14.08
N PRO A 266 6.79 -15.60 -13.10
CA PRO A 266 5.74 -16.10 -12.24
C PRO A 266 5.20 -14.97 -11.38
N LEU A 267 3.94 -15.14 -10.92
CA LEU A 267 3.24 -14.11 -10.16
C LEU A 267 4.04 -13.56 -8.97
N PRO A 268 4.62 -14.37 -8.06
CA PRO A 268 5.40 -13.83 -6.93
C PRO A 268 6.52 -12.89 -7.38
N LYS A 269 7.25 -13.26 -8.44
CA LYS A 269 8.35 -12.45 -8.97
C LYS A 269 7.87 -11.14 -9.63
N LYS A 270 6.67 -11.13 -10.21
CA LYS A 270 6.02 -9.90 -10.71
C LYS A 270 5.62 -8.96 -9.56
N LEU A 271 5.22 -9.53 -8.42
CA LEU A 271 4.93 -8.76 -7.21
C LEU A 271 6.19 -8.15 -6.62
N ASP A 272 7.26 -8.94 -6.54
CA ASP A 272 8.56 -8.46 -6.10
C ASP A 272 9.07 -7.34 -7.01
N PHE A 273 8.86 -7.44 -8.33
CA PHE A 273 9.15 -6.34 -9.26
C PHE A 273 8.30 -5.10 -9.00
N ALA A 274 6.99 -5.26 -8.78
CA ALA A 274 6.11 -4.14 -8.47
C ALA A 274 6.58 -3.45 -7.18
N LYS A 275 6.96 -4.20 -6.13
CA LYS A 275 7.56 -3.66 -4.91
C LYS A 275 8.91 -3.00 -5.18
N PHE A 276 9.76 -3.59 -6.00
CA PHE A 276 11.05 -3.01 -6.38
C PHE A 276 10.90 -1.63 -7.03
N VAL A 277 9.93 -1.46 -7.92
CA VAL A 277 9.72 -0.20 -8.63
C VAL A 277 8.86 0.79 -7.84
N THR A 278 7.91 0.33 -7.03
CA THR A 278 6.92 1.20 -6.36
C THR A 278 7.09 1.31 -4.85
N GLY A 279 8.00 0.56 -4.24
CA GLY A 279 8.21 0.51 -2.79
C GLY A 279 7.10 -0.21 -2.01
N THR A 280 6.03 -0.69 -2.66
CA THR A 280 4.91 -1.35 -2.00
C THR A 280 4.61 -2.72 -2.58
N ASP A 281 4.28 -3.67 -1.70
CA ASP A 281 3.79 -5.00 -2.06
C ASP A 281 2.29 -5.00 -2.45
N ARG A 282 1.65 -3.81 -2.50
CA ARG A 282 0.24 -3.62 -2.84
C ARG A 282 0.08 -3.04 -4.23
N LEU A 283 -0.84 -3.57 -5.02
CA LEU A 283 -1.10 -3.03 -6.34
C LEU A 283 -2.06 -1.83 -6.28
N PRO A 284 -1.84 -0.80 -7.12
CA PRO A 284 -2.79 0.28 -7.30
C PRO A 284 -4.03 -0.24 -8.04
N LEU A 285 -5.10 0.56 -8.08
CA LEU A 285 -6.20 0.31 -9.01
C LEU A 285 -5.68 0.26 -10.46
N PRO A 286 -6.29 -0.54 -11.36
CA PRO A 286 -5.75 -0.69 -12.71
C PRO A 286 -5.68 0.68 -13.40
N LYS A 287 -4.52 0.97 -14.00
CA LYS A 287 -4.26 2.21 -14.75
C LYS A 287 -4.37 3.51 -13.95
N THR A 288 -4.27 3.45 -12.62
CA THR A 288 -4.28 4.67 -11.78
C THR A 288 -2.90 5.15 -11.36
N GLU A 289 -1.87 4.31 -11.52
CA GLU A 289 -0.49 4.63 -11.19
C GLU A 289 0.39 4.36 -12.42
N MET A 290 1.48 5.12 -12.53
CA MET A 290 2.41 5.06 -13.66
C MET A 290 3.74 4.47 -13.23
N ILE A 291 4.33 3.64 -14.10
CA ILE A 291 5.74 3.26 -14.05
C ILE A 291 6.44 3.97 -15.21
N LYS A 292 7.53 4.67 -14.90
CA LYS A 292 8.43 5.25 -15.89
C LYS A 292 9.59 4.30 -16.16
N VAL A 293 10.04 4.23 -17.41
CA VAL A 293 11.26 3.49 -17.80
C VAL A 293 12.18 4.43 -18.55
N GLU A 294 13.36 4.67 -18.00
CA GLU A 294 14.36 5.61 -18.57
C GLU A 294 15.70 4.92 -18.80
N LEU A 295 16.50 5.44 -19.73
CA LEU A 295 17.82 4.92 -20.10
C LEU A 295 18.94 5.91 -19.72
N PRO A 296 19.20 6.17 -18.42
CA PRO A 296 20.19 7.18 -18.03
C PRO A 296 21.65 6.73 -18.20
N PHE A 297 21.89 5.50 -18.64
CA PHE A 297 23.23 4.92 -18.73
C PHE A 297 23.83 5.13 -20.12
N PHE A 298 24.97 5.81 -20.17
CA PHE A 298 25.74 6.03 -21.40
C PHE A 298 27.03 5.21 -21.42
N ALA A 299 27.39 4.73 -22.61
CA ALA A 299 28.66 4.07 -22.87
C ALA A 299 29.36 4.75 -24.05
N PHE A 300 30.66 5.07 -23.90
CA PHE A 300 31.43 5.79 -24.92
C PHE A 300 32.61 4.97 -25.46
N SER A 301 32.84 3.78 -24.91
CA SER A 301 33.92 2.88 -25.29
C SER A 301 33.48 1.41 -25.21
N ASP A 302 34.22 0.51 -25.87
CA ASP A 302 33.97 -0.94 -25.78
C ASP A 302 34.07 -1.46 -24.34
N HIS A 303 34.93 -0.85 -23.52
CA HIS A 303 35.03 -1.16 -22.09
C HIS A 303 33.76 -0.76 -21.33
N ASP A 304 33.19 0.41 -21.65
CA ASP A 304 31.95 0.89 -21.03
C ASP A 304 30.77 -0.01 -21.41
N HIS A 305 30.66 -0.41 -22.68
CA HIS A 305 29.62 -1.35 -23.11
C HIS A 305 29.73 -2.70 -22.40
N ALA A 306 30.94 -3.23 -22.26
CA ALA A 306 31.17 -4.47 -21.51
C ALA A 306 30.78 -4.33 -20.02
N ARG A 307 31.07 -3.18 -19.41
CA ARG A 307 30.66 -2.87 -18.03
C ARG A 307 29.14 -2.76 -17.89
N LEU A 308 28.49 -2.09 -18.85
CA LEU A 308 27.05 -1.84 -18.85
C LEU A 308 26.24 -3.15 -18.87
N LEU A 309 26.71 -4.19 -19.58
CA LEU A 309 26.13 -5.54 -19.53
C LEU A 309 26.17 -6.20 -18.13
N GLY A 310 27.05 -5.74 -17.25
CA GLY A 310 27.14 -6.14 -15.85
C GLY A 310 26.35 -5.25 -14.89
N THR A 311 25.95 -4.05 -15.30
CA THR A 311 25.23 -3.09 -14.47
C THR A 311 23.82 -3.59 -14.16
N LEU A 312 23.39 -3.47 -12.91
CA LEU A 312 22.04 -3.80 -12.48
C LEU A 312 21.08 -2.62 -12.78
N PRO A 313 19.82 -2.89 -13.13
CA PRO A 313 18.78 -1.86 -13.18
C PRO A 313 18.57 -1.26 -11.79
N GLN A 314 18.22 0.01 -11.76
CA GLN A 314 17.94 0.75 -10.52
C GLN A 314 16.49 1.21 -10.52
N ALA A 315 15.93 1.38 -9.32
CA ALA A 315 14.56 1.87 -9.17
C ALA A 315 14.51 2.99 -8.15
N HIS A 316 13.74 4.03 -8.49
CA HIS A 316 13.43 5.13 -7.59
C HIS A 316 11.95 5.00 -7.20
N THR A 317 11.70 4.36 -6.05
CA THR A 317 10.35 4.01 -5.59
C THR A 317 9.47 5.22 -5.31
N CYS A 318 10.11 6.36 -5.01
CA CYS A 318 9.50 7.67 -4.91
C CYS A 318 8.81 8.09 -6.22
N GLU A 319 9.44 7.83 -7.37
CA GLU A 319 8.94 8.27 -8.68
C GLU A 319 8.25 7.16 -9.48
N ASN A 320 8.24 5.92 -8.96
CA ASN A 320 7.91 4.72 -9.71
C ASN A 320 8.73 4.62 -11.01
N LEU A 321 10.02 4.96 -10.93
CA LEU A 321 10.94 5.01 -12.06
C LEU A 321 11.85 3.78 -12.04
N LEU A 322 11.94 3.10 -13.18
CA LEU A 322 12.94 2.07 -13.47
C LEU A 322 14.00 2.67 -14.41
N GLU A 323 15.23 2.74 -13.93
CA GLU A 323 16.39 3.05 -14.75
C GLU A 323 16.97 1.76 -15.32
N LEU A 324 16.98 1.65 -16.65
CA LEU A 324 17.41 0.46 -17.35
C LEU A 324 18.70 0.75 -18.14
N PRO A 325 19.78 -0.03 -17.93
CA PRO A 325 20.93 0.05 -18.82
C PRO A 325 20.55 -0.40 -20.25
N ASN A 326 21.06 0.29 -21.28
CA ASN A 326 20.89 -0.11 -22.67
C ASN A 326 21.70 -1.38 -23.02
N TYR A 327 21.19 -2.53 -22.57
CA TYR A 327 21.80 -3.83 -22.80
C TYR A 327 21.84 -4.20 -24.27
N TRP A 328 20.87 -3.71 -25.07
CA TRP A 328 20.81 -4.05 -26.49
C TRP A 328 21.93 -3.39 -27.28
N GLU A 329 22.09 -2.09 -27.15
CA GLU A 329 23.21 -1.36 -27.76
C GLU A 329 24.55 -1.96 -27.33
N SER A 330 24.71 -2.26 -26.05
CA SER A 330 25.96 -2.84 -25.53
C SER A 330 26.24 -4.26 -26.06
N LEU A 331 25.20 -5.09 -26.24
CA LEU A 331 25.35 -6.39 -26.89
C LEU A 331 25.74 -6.24 -28.37
N LEU A 332 25.13 -5.30 -29.08
CA LEU A 332 25.48 -5.01 -30.48
C LEU A 332 26.93 -4.54 -30.61
N HIS A 333 27.43 -3.72 -29.67
CA HIS A 333 28.81 -3.25 -29.70
C HIS A 333 29.82 -4.36 -29.39
N VAL A 334 29.56 -5.15 -28.34
CA VAL A 334 30.50 -6.17 -27.83
C VAL A 334 30.48 -7.46 -28.68
N ARG A 335 29.38 -7.74 -29.39
CA ARG A 335 29.16 -9.02 -30.09
C ARG A 335 28.66 -8.89 -31.54
N GLY A 336 28.19 -7.72 -31.96
CA GLY A 336 27.54 -7.52 -33.27
C GLY A 336 28.48 -7.41 -34.47
N GLN A 337 29.81 -7.40 -34.28
CA GLN A 337 30.76 -7.38 -35.38
C GLN A 337 30.78 -8.74 -36.12
N GLY A 338 29.99 -8.85 -37.19
CA GLY A 338 29.99 -9.99 -38.14
C GLY A 338 28.70 -10.83 -38.21
N ALA A 339 27.59 -10.36 -37.66
CA ALA A 339 26.36 -11.15 -37.49
C ALA A 339 25.45 -11.21 -38.75
N GLY A 340 25.21 -12.42 -39.28
CA GLY A 340 24.11 -12.71 -40.23
C GLY A 340 22.75 -12.87 -39.53
N GLY A 341 21.67 -13.15 -40.28
CA GLY A 341 20.30 -13.20 -39.74
C GLY A 341 20.06 -14.15 -38.55
N GLY A 342 20.77 -15.29 -38.50
CA GLY A 342 20.72 -16.21 -37.34
C GLY A 342 21.36 -15.63 -36.07
N ALA A 343 22.42 -14.85 -36.23
CA ALA A 343 23.12 -14.23 -35.09
C ALA A 343 22.28 -13.13 -34.41
N ARG A 344 21.35 -12.46 -35.12
CA ARG A 344 20.43 -11.50 -34.47
C ARG A 344 19.46 -12.20 -33.51
N GLN A 345 18.92 -13.36 -33.88
CA GLN A 345 18.03 -14.11 -33.00
C GLN A 345 18.75 -14.62 -31.75
N ASP A 346 20.00 -15.05 -31.91
CA ASP A 346 20.86 -15.45 -30.79
C ASP A 346 21.14 -14.26 -29.85
N LEU A 347 21.43 -13.07 -30.41
CA LEU A 347 21.61 -11.85 -29.63
C LEU A 347 20.34 -11.41 -28.90
N LEU A 348 19.15 -11.55 -29.51
CA LEU A 348 17.87 -11.28 -28.83
C LEU A 348 17.60 -12.28 -27.71
N ALA A 349 17.99 -13.55 -27.89
CA ALA A 349 17.91 -14.56 -26.84
C ALA A 349 18.92 -14.29 -25.71
N GLU A 350 20.09 -13.74 -26.02
CA GLU A 350 21.04 -13.25 -25.02
C GLU A 350 20.52 -12.01 -24.29
N LEU A 351 19.94 -11.04 -25.00
CA LEU A 351 19.33 -9.86 -24.43
C LEU A 351 18.27 -10.22 -23.38
N ARG A 352 17.35 -11.13 -23.70
CA ARG A 352 16.33 -11.60 -22.74
C ARG A 352 16.95 -12.28 -21.52
N ARG A 353 18.02 -13.06 -21.70
CA ARG A 353 18.74 -13.71 -20.59
C ARG A 353 19.44 -12.68 -19.70
N THR A 354 20.10 -11.69 -20.29
CA THR A 354 20.74 -10.59 -19.57
C THR A 354 19.71 -9.79 -18.78
N LEU A 355 18.59 -9.40 -19.41
CA LEU A 355 17.50 -8.71 -18.74
C LEU A 355 16.92 -9.52 -17.58
N ASP A 356 16.60 -10.80 -17.81
CA ASP A 356 16.07 -11.67 -16.76
C ASP A 356 17.06 -11.79 -15.60
N ASP A 357 18.33 -12.10 -15.86
CA ASP A 357 19.35 -12.27 -14.83
C ASP A 357 19.55 -10.99 -14.01
N ARG A 358 19.74 -9.84 -14.68
CA ARG A 358 20.02 -8.55 -14.02
C ARG A 358 18.80 -8.03 -13.25
N LEU A 359 17.60 -8.07 -13.82
CA LEU A 359 16.37 -7.67 -13.13
C LEU A 359 16.06 -8.61 -11.96
N SER A 360 16.22 -9.93 -12.13
CA SER A 360 16.00 -10.89 -11.04
C SER A 360 16.91 -10.60 -9.86
N PHE A 361 18.18 -10.33 -10.14
CA PHE A 361 19.16 -10.04 -9.10
C PHE A 361 18.84 -8.72 -8.40
N ALA A 362 18.51 -7.65 -9.15
CA ALA A 362 18.13 -6.37 -8.57
C ALA A 362 16.89 -6.49 -7.65
N VAL A 363 15.84 -7.15 -8.15
CA VAL A 363 14.59 -7.36 -7.41
C VAL A 363 14.79 -8.20 -6.16
N ALA A 364 15.56 -9.29 -6.24
CA ALA A 364 15.77 -10.18 -5.09
C ALA A 364 16.64 -9.57 -3.97
N ASN A 365 17.44 -8.55 -4.29
CA ASN A 365 18.37 -7.94 -3.33
C ASN A 365 17.96 -6.53 -2.90
N CYS A 366 16.76 -6.06 -3.27
CA CYS A 366 16.31 -4.69 -3.02
C CYS A 366 16.28 -4.30 -1.53
N ASP A 367 16.01 -5.24 -0.63
CA ASP A 367 15.99 -4.97 0.83
C ASP A 367 17.40 -4.79 1.43
N THR A 368 18.46 -5.23 0.72
CA THR A 368 19.87 -5.13 1.17
C THR A 368 20.55 -3.85 0.68
N TYR A 369 19.95 -3.20 -0.31
CA TYR A 369 20.45 -2.01 -0.97
C TYR A 369 19.42 -0.89 -0.84
N ALA A 370 19.11 -0.47 0.40
CA ALA A 370 18.60 0.87 0.60
C ALA A 370 19.66 1.85 0.07
N LEU A 371 19.53 2.19 -1.23
CA LEU A 371 20.52 2.90 -2.03
C LEU A 371 20.68 4.37 -1.63
N ASP A 372 19.90 4.84 -0.66
CA ASP A 372 19.89 6.23 -0.20
C ASP A 372 21.00 6.58 0.80
N THR A 373 21.98 5.69 1.06
CA THR A 373 23.06 5.97 2.05
C THR A 373 24.49 5.88 1.55
N ILE A 374 24.74 5.65 0.26
CA ILE A 374 26.12 5.56 -0.27
C ILE A 374 26.42 6.68 -1.26
N SER A 375 26.26 7.92 -0.80
CA SER A 375 26.80 9.07 -1.54
C SER A 375 27.15 10.23 -0.61
N HIS A 376 27.85 10.02 0.52
CA HIS A 376 28.51 11.14 1.22
C HIS A 376 29.82 10.87 1.97
N HIS A 377 30.40 9.67 1.96
CA HIS A 377 31.66 9.39 2.69
C HIS A 377 32.76 8.74 1.84
N ALA A 378 33.04 9.32 0.67
CA ALA A 378 34.24 8.98 -0.09
C ALA A 378 34.84 10.24 -0.73
N GLY A 379 35.50 11.07 0.08
CA GLY A 379 36.27 12.19 -0.46
C GLY A 379 36.62 13.23 0.58
N GLU A 380 37.53 12.91 1.50
CA GLU A 380 38.56 13.84 2.00
C GLU A 380 39.41 13.13 3.05
N GLY A 381 40.39 12.39 2.56
CA GLY A 381 41.44 11.79 3.35
C GLY A 381 42.71 11.71 2.51
N ALA A 382 43.67 12.55 2.87
CA ALA A 382 45.08 12.55 2.45
C ALA A 382 45.44 13.26 1.13
N VAL A 383 45.87 14.53 1.27
CA VAL A 383 47.17 14.96 0.72
C VAL A 383 47.89 15.74 1.82
N GLY A 384 49.07 15.26 2.22
CA GLY A 384 49.93 15.89 3.22
C GLY A 384 50.98 16.82 2.61
N ALA A 385 51.67 17.49 3.54
CA ALA A 385 52.72 18.52 3.44
C ALA A 385 52.21 19.97 3.41
#